data_AF-A0AAV3Z6S9-F1
#
_entry.id   AF-A0AAV3Z6S9-F1
#
_cell.length_a   1.000
_cell.length_b   1.000
_cell.length_c   1.000
_cell.angle_alpha   90.00
_cell.angle_beta   90.00
_cell.angle_gamma   90.00
#
_symmetry.space_group_name_H-M   'P 1'
#
loop_
_entity.id
_entity.type
_entity.pdbx_description
1 polymer ?
#
loop_
_entity_poly.entity_id
_entity_poly.type
_entity_poly.pdbx_seq_one_letter_code
_entity_poly.pdbx_strand_id
1 'polypeptide(L)'
;MMRLDPPHKFSFRPEEWPEWSTEFKRFRTAGKLHLEDGKIQRDTLIYCMGQEAEKIYRTLQFEGEGETDTNFDCLMGKFTKYFIPKRNIIYERSQFQERKQRETETIEEFYRVLKDLVRHCNYGAEEDSIIRDRFVVGLTDQKLKEKLQLIHDLTLRKALETARQHELIKSQMKAQAVVDLESKNNSKASSYPKPRPGSS
;
A
#
# COMPACT_ATOMS: atom_id res chain seq x y z
N MET A 1 -16.14 14.69 -29.10
CA MET A 1 -16.36 14.43 -27.66
C MET A 1 -15.58 13.19 -27.27
N MET A 2 -14.76 13.26 -26.22
CA MET A 2 -14.02 12.10 -25.73
C MET A 2 -15.02 11.12 -25.11
N ARG A 3 -15.19 9.94 -25.72
CA ARG A 3 -16.03 8.87 -25.19
C ARG A 3 -15.25 8.21 -24.06
N LEU A 4 -15.68 8.45 -22.82
CA LEU A 4 -15.09 7.81 -21.65
C LEU A 4 -15.83 6.51 -21.41
N ASP A 5 -15.08 5.41 -21.30
CA ASP A 5 -15.66 4.12 -20.98
C ASP A 5 -16.16 4.12 -19.52
N PRO A 6 -17.31 3.49 -19.23
CA PRO A 6 -17.79 3.33 -17.87
C PRO A 6 -16.79 2.49 -17.05
N PRO A 7 -16.83 2.60 -15.71
CA PRO A 7 -16.02 1.75 -14.84
C PRO A 7 -16.24 0.27 -15.12
N HIS A 8 -15.26 -0.54 -14.76
CA HIS A 8 -15.44 -2.00 -14.81
C HIS A 8 -16.66 -2.44 -13.97
N LYS A 9 -17.29 -3.55 -14.35
CA LYS A 9 -18.45 -4.08 -13.62
C LYS A 9 -18.04 -4.42 -12.19
N PHE A 10 -18.76 -3.90 -11.20
CA PHE A 10 -18.47 -4.18 -9.80
C PHE A 10 -18.85 -5.64 -9.45
N SER A 11 -17.95 -6.35 -8.77
CA SER A 11 -18.16 -7.75 -8.39
C SER A 11 -19.00 -7.93 -7.12
N PHE A 12 -19.36 -6.82 -6.44
CA PHE A 12 -20.02 -6.79 -5.13
C PHE A 12 -19.20 -7.40 -3.99
N ARG A 13 -17.89 -7.57 -4.19
CA ARG A 13 -16.94 -7.89 -3.13
C ARG A 13 -16.65 -6.63 -2.31
N PRO A 14 -16.94 -6.63 -0.99
CA PRO A 14 -16.70 -5.46 -0.14
C PRO A 14 -15.28 -4.93 -0.19
N GLU A 15 -14.30 -5.82 -0.42
CA GLU A 15 -12.88 -5.48 -0.50
C GLU A 15 -12.56 -4.58 -1.70
N GLU A 16 -13.30 -4.71 -2.81
CA GLU A 16 -13.07 -3.97 -4.07
C GLU A 16 -13.80 -2.61 -4.10
N TRP A 17 -14.64 -2.33 -3.08
CA TRP A 17 -15.42 -1.09 -3.02
C TRP A 17 -14.56 0.19 -3.02
N PRO A 18 -13.44 0.29 -2.29
CA PRO A 18 -12.62 1.50 -2.27
C PRO A 18 -12.06 1.85 -3.66
N GLU A 19 -11.53 0.86 -4.38
CA GLU A 19 -10.99 1.02 -5.73
C GLU A 19 -12.10 1.38 -6.71
N TRP A 20 -13.17 0.60 -6.73
CA TRP A 20 -14.29 0.78 -7.65
C TRP A 20 -14.99 2.13 -7.47
N SER A 21 -15.28 2.53 -6.23
CA SER A 21 -15.91 3.83 -5.94
C SER A 21 -15.03 5.01 -6.33
N THR A 22 -13.70 4.86 -6.22
CA THR A 22 -12.73 5.87 -6.70
C THR A 22 -12.73 5.98 -8.21
N GLU A 23 -12.76 4.85 -8.91
CA GLU A 23 -12.87 4.79 -10.37
C GLU A 23 -14.18 5.45 -10.85
N PHE A 24 -15.31 5.14 -10.23
CA PHE A 24 -16.59 5.78 -10.55
C PHE A 24 -16.55 7.30 -10.33
N LYS A 25 -15.94 7.78 -9.23
CA LYS A 25 -15.80 9.23 -8.98
C LYS A 25 -14.98 9.91 -10.08
N ARG A 26 -13.93 9.26 -10.59
CA ARG A 26 -13.15 9.77 -11.73
C ARG A 26 -13.98 9.80 -13.01
N PHE A 27 -14.72 8.72 -13.30
CA PHE A 27 -15.67 8.66 -14.40
C PHE A 27 -16.70 9.79 -14.32
N ARG A 28 -17.28 10.03 -13.14
CA ARG A 28 -18.24 11.11 -12.88
C ARG A 28 -17.67 12.50 -13.19
N THR A 29 -16.42 12.75 -12.82
CA THR A 29 -15.78 14.05 -13.06
C THR A 29 -15.36 14.20 -14.53
N ALA A 30 -14.63 13.24 -15.08
CA ALA A 30 -14.10 13.29 -16.44
C ALA A 30 -15.20 13.25 -17.50
N GLY A 31 -16.28 12.48 -17.26
CA GLY A 31 -17.46 12.42 -18.11
C GLY A 31 -18.44 13.58 -17.90
N LYS A 32 -18.12 14.57 -17.05
CA LYS A 32 -18.99 15.70 -16.70
C LYS A 32 -20.35 15.33 -16.10
N LEU A 33 -20.55 14.08 -15.72
CA LEU A 33 -21.77 13.59 -15.06
C LEU A 33 -22.09 14.39 -13.78
N HIS A 34 -21.07 14.91 -13.08
CA HIS A 34 -21.27 15.78 -11.92
C HIS A 34 -22.05 17.08 -12.18
N LEU A 35 -22.17 17.50 -13.46
CA LEU A 35 -22.95 18.67 -13.88
C LEU A 35 -24.41 18.33 -14.21
N GLU A 36 -24.74 17.04 -14.32
CA GLU A 36 -26.08 16.57 -14.66
C GLU A 36 -27.00 16.55 -13.43
N ASP A 37 -28.31 16.39 -13.66
CA ASP A 37 -29.30 16.27 -12.59
C ASP A 37 -28.98 15.11 -11.63
N GLY A 38 -29.33 15.28 -10.35
CA GLY A 38 -29.08 14.27 -9.31
C GLY A 38 -29.68 12.90 -9.63
N LYS A 39 -30.82 12.84 -10.33
CA LYS A 39 -31.40 11.56 -10.79
C LYS A 39 -30.53 10.88 -11.83
N ILE A 40 -29.99 11.64 -12.79
CA ILE A 40 -29.08 11.10 -13.82
C ILE A 40 -27.81 10.55 -13.16
N GLN A 41 -27.26 11.28 -12.18
CA GLN A 41 -26.08 10.82 -11.43
C GLN A 41 -26.35 9.52 -10.67
N ARG A 42 -27.47 9.44 -9.96
CA ARG A 42 -27.92 8.23 -9.24
C ARG A 42 -28.13 7.06 -10.19
N ASP A 43 -28.90 7.25 -11.25
CA ASP A 43 -29.26 6.18 -12.18
C ASP A 43 -28.02 5.65 -12.91
N THR A 44 -27.10 6.55 -13.28
CA THR A 44 -25.82 6.16 -13.88
C THR A 44 -24.95 5.36 -12.91
N LEU A 45 -24.91 5.75 -11.62
CA LEU A 45 -24.19 4.99 -10.59
C LEU A 45 -24.72 3.56 -10.47
N ILE A 46 -26.04 3.42 -10.29
CA ILE A 46 -26.69 2.12 -10.12
C ILE A 46 -26.51 1.27 -11.39
N TYR A 47 -26.67 1.87 -12.57
CA TYR A 47 -26.47 1.20 -13.85
C TYR A 47 -25.04 0.66 -14.00
N CYS A 48 -24.02 1.46 -13.70
CA CYS A 48 -22.62 1.04 -13.77
C CYS A 48 -22.28 -0.07 -12.77
N MET A 49 -22.88 -0.06 -11.58
CA MET A 49 -22.68 -1.13 -10.59
C MET A 49 -23.36 -2.44 -11.01
N GLY A 50 -24.54 -2.37 -11.63
CA GLY A 50 -25.30 -3.54 -12.11
C GLY A 50 -26.49 -3.92 -11.23
N GLN A 51 -27.13 -5.05 -11.57
CA GLN A 51 -28.45 -5.44 -11.04
C GLN A 51 -28.46 -5.64 -9.51
N GLU A 52 -27.35 -6.05 -8.92
CA GLU A 52 -27.23 -6.27 -7.48
C GLU A 52 -27.21 -4.93 -6.72
N ALA A 53 -26.79 -3.83 -7.35
CA ALA A 53 -26.87 -2.50 -6.75
C ALA A 53 -28.32 -2.03 -6.62
N GLU A 54 -29.18 -2.40 -7.57
CA GLU A 54 -30.63 -2.10 -7.50
C GLU A 54 -31.26 -2.73 -6.26
N LYS A 55 -30.86 -3.96 -5.93
CA LYS A 55 -31.33 -4.66 -4.72
C LYS A 55 -30.87 -3.94 -3.46
N ILE A 56 -29.61 -3.51 -3.42
CA ILE A 56 -29.04 -2.78 -2.28
C ILE A 56 -29.71 -1.41 -2.14
N TYR A 57 -29.83 -0.67 -3.24
CA TYR A 57 -30.44 0.66 -3.29
C TYR A 57 -31.84 0.68 -2.67
N ARG A 58 -32.67 -0.34 -2.96
CA ARG A 58 -34.01 -0.49 -2.38
C ARG A 58 -34.04 -0.70 -0.87
N THR A 59 -32.91 -1.10 -0.28
CA THR A 59 -32.76 -1.24 1.19
C THR A 59 -32.19 0.00 1.86
N LEU A 60 -31.68 0.98 1.09
CA LEU A 60 -31.10 2.20 1.65
C LEU A 60 -32.19 3.14 2.12
N GLN A 61 -32.04 3.65 3.33
CA GLN A 61 -32.94 4.64 3.94
C GLN A 61 -32.30 6.03 3.89
N PHE A 62 -33.10 7.04 3.56
CA PHE A 62 -32.73 8.45 3.47
C PHE A 62 -33.65 9.26 4.39
N GLU A 63 -33.47 9.08 5.70
CA GLU A 63 -34.39 9.58 6.73
C GLU A 63 -33.84 10.80 7.48
N GLY A 64 -32.54 11.10 7.33
CA GLY A 64 -31.92 12.27 7.93
C GLY A 64 -32.31 13.58 7.21
N GLU A 65 -32.29 14.69 7.95
CA GLU A 65 -32.51 16.02 7.37
C GLU A 65 -31.48 16.30 6.27
N GLY A 66 -31.96 16.60 5.06
CA GLY A 66 -31.11 16.81 3.88
C GLY A 66 -30.53 15.55 3.25
N GLU A 67 -30.84 14.35 3.75
CA GLU A 67 -30.53 13.10 3.06
C GLU A 67 -31.45 12.90 1.86
N THR A 68 -30.86 12.65 0.70
CA THR A 68 -31.61 12.36 -0.52
C THR A 68 -30.75 11.51 -1.46
N ASP A 69 -31.38 10.63 -2.20
CA ASP A 69 -30.73 9.76 -3.18
C ASP A 69 -30.25 10.54 -4.43
N THR A 70 -30.80 11.74 -4.65
CA THR A 70 -30.36 12.67 -5.69
C THR A 70 -29.10 13.46 -5.30
N ASN A 71 -28.71 13.41 -4.02
CA ASN A 71 -27.42 13.93 -3.57
C ASN A 71 -26.39 12.80 -3.71
N PHE A 72 -25.50 12.95 -4.67
CA PHE A 72 -24.48 11.96 -4.99
C PHE A 72 -23.62 11.57 -3.78
N ASP A 73 -23.18 12.53 -2.97
CA ASP A 73 -22.31 12.27 -1.82
C ASP A 73 -23.07 11.52 -0.71
N CYS A 74 -24.35 11.85 -0.52
CA CYS A 74 -25.24 11.11 0.39
C CYS A 74 -25.40 9.65 -0.07
N LEU A 75 -25.79 9.42 -1.33
CA LEU A 75 -25.97 8.10 -1.92
C LEU A 75 -24.70 7.26 -1.87
N MET A 76 -23.57 7.84 -2.30
CA MET A 76 -22.25 7.20 -2.28
C MET A 76 -21.84 6.83 -0.85
N GLY A 77 -22.17 7.70 0.12
CA GLY A 77 -21.97 7.42 1.55
C GLY A 77 -22.79 6.23 2.05
N LYS A 78 -24.04 6.09 1.62
CA LYS A 78 -24.91 4.95 2.00
C LYS A 78 -24.40 3.63 1.42
N PHE A 79 -24.00 3.59 0.14
CA PHE A 79 -23.34 2.41 -0.43
C PHE A 79 -22.03 2.09 0.29
N THR A 80 -21.22 3.12 0.59
CA THR A 80 -19.97 2.93 1.34
C THR A 80 -20.23 2.31 2.71
N LYS A 81 -21.23 2.79 3.45
CA LYS A 81 -21.65 2.19 4.72
C LYS A 81 -22.20 0.77 4.59
N TYR A 82 -22.78 0.40 3.45
CA TYR A 82 -23.25 -0.96 3.21
C TYR A 82 -22.09 -1.95 3.01
N PHE A 83 -21.03 -1.54 2.30
CA PHE A 83 -19.88 -2.41 2.01
C PHE A 83 -18.85 -2.44 3.15
N ILE A 84 -18.61 -1.33 3.87
CA ILE A 84 -17.65 -1.28 4.99
C ILE A 84 -17.81 -2.41 6.03
N PRO A 85 -18.98 -2.64 6.65
CA PRO A 85 -19.13 -3.66 7.70
C PRO A 85 -19.03 -5.09 7.16
N LYS A 86 -19.11 -5.26 5.83
CA LYS A 86 -18.97 -6.56 5.16
C LYS A 86 -17.51 -6.87 4.81
N ARG A 87 -16.59 -5.90 4.93
CA ARG A 87 -15.16 -6.16 4.89
C ARG A 87 -14.72 -6.73 6.24
N ASN A 88 -14.02 -7.86 6.25
CA ASN A 88 -13.52 -8.45 7.48
C ASN A 88 -12.30 -7.65 7.99
N ILE A 89 -12.56 -6.50 8.62
CA ILE A 89 -11.53 -5.60 9.15
C ILE A 89 -10.59 -6.33 10.11
N ILE A 90 -11.08 -7.30 10.88
CA ILE A 90 -10.26 -8.08 11.80
C ILE A 90 -9.24 -8.93 11.05
N TYR A 91 -9.66 -9.57 9.96
CA TYR A 91 -8.74 -10.31 9.08
C TYR A 91 -7.69 -9.37 8.47
N GLU A 92 -8.09 -8.22 7.91
CA GLU A 92 -7.16 -7.24 7.34
C GLU A 92 -6.12 -6.77 8.37
N ARG A 93 -6.57 -6.48 9.59
CA ARG A 93 -5.70 -6.12 10.71
C ARG A 93 -4.76 -7.27 11.08
N SER A 94 -5.23 -8.52 11.08
CA SER A 94 -4.38 -9.70 11.33
C SER A 94 -3.27 -9.79 10.29
N GLN A 95 -3.62 -9.72 9.00
CA GLN A 95 -2.66 -9.76 7.90
C GLN A 95 -1.62 -8.63 8.01
N PHE A 96 -2.05 -7.42 8.35
CA PHE A 96 -1.15 -6.30 8.60
C PHE A 96 -0.23 -6.56 9.80
N GLN A 97 -0.76 -7.08 10.91
CA GLN A 97 0.03 -7.30 12.13
C GLN A 97 1.03 -8.46 12.02
N GLU A 98 0.70 -9.47 11.23
CA GLU A 98 1.59 -10.62 10.94
C GLU A 98 2.72 -10.26 9.97
N ARG A 99 2.59 -9.14 9.27
CA ARG A 99 3.55 -8.73 8.24
C ARG A 99 4.92 -8.37 8.84
N LYS A 100 5.94 -9.13 8.42
CA LYS A 100 7.37 -8.91 8.72
C LYS A 100 8.18 -8.82 7.44
N GLN A 101 9.24 -8.02 7.42
CA GLN A 101 10.15 -7.88 6.29
C GLN A 101 10.68 -9.26 5.87
N ARG A 102 10.73 -9.54 4.57
CA ARG A 102 11.35 -10.78 4.05
C ARG A 102 12.86 -10.62 3.93
N GLU A 103 13.62 -11.72 3.92
CA GLU A 103 15.09 -11.68 3.94
C GLU A 103 15.71 -10.88 2.79
N THR A 104 15.10 -10.96 1.61
CA THR A 104 15.56 -10.29 0.38
C THR A 104 14.81 -9.00 0.08
N GLU A 105 13.85 -8.63 0.92
CA GLU A 105 12.99 -7.48 0.69
C GLU A 105 13.67 -6.21 1.18
N THR A 106 13.72 -5.20 0.33
CA THR A 106 14.28 -3.89 0.66
C THR A 106 13.39 -3.15 1.67
N ILE A 107 13.95 -2.15 2.34
CA ILE A 107 13.19 -1.26 3.22
C ILE A 107 11.98 -0.64 2.51
N GLU A 108 12.17 -0.20 1.26
CA GLU A 108 11.13 0.50 0.50
C GLU A 108 9.99 -0.45 0.09
N GLU A 109 10.32 -1.65 -0.36
CA GLU A 109 9.32 -2.68 -0.69
C GLU A 109 8.50 -3.07 0.54
N PHE A 110 9.17 -3.30 1.67
CA PHE A 110 8.50 -3.63 2.92
C PHE A 110 7.53 -2.53 3.35
N TYR A 111 7.98 -1.27 3.36
CA TYR A 111 7.14 -0.13 3.69
C TYR A 111 5.96 0.02 2.73
N ARG A 112 6.18 -0.16 1.42
CA ARG A 112 5.11 -0.08 0.41
C ARG A 112 4.02 -1.11 0.66
N VAL A 113 4.38 -2.35 1.01
CA VAL A 113 3.40 -3.40 1.34
C VAL A 113 2.64 -3.05 2.62
N LEU A 114 3.31 -2.53 3.65
CA LEU A 114 2.62 -2.05 4.87
C LEU A 114 1.62 -0.93 4.56
N LYS A 115 1.99 0.03 3.70
CA LYS A 115 1.10 1.10 3.24
C LYS A 115 -0.08 0.61 2.42
N ASP A 116 0.03 -0.54 1.78
CA ASP A 116 -1.07 -1.13 1.02
C ASP A 116 -2.05 -1.85 1.96
N LEU A 117 -1.53 -2.71 2.85
CA LEU A 117 -2.33 -3.46 3.83
C LEU A 117 -3.10 -2.54 4.79
N VAL A 118 -2.48 -1.45 5.25
CA VAL A 118 -3.07 -0.57 6.26
C VAL A 118 -4.33 0.16 5.77
N ARG A 119 -4.46 0.41 4.45
CA ARG A 119 -5.65 1.01 3.82
C ARG A 119 -6.92 0.19 4.10
N HIS A 120 -6.75 -1.11 4.28
CA HIS A 120 -7.83 -2.05 4.53
C HIS A 120 -8.13 -2.25 6.03
N CYS A 121 -7.33 -1.66 6.92
CA CYS A 121 -7.44 -1.87 8.36
C CYS A 121 -8.35 -0.88 9.10
N ASN A 122 -8.77 0.21 8.44
CA ASN A 122 -9.61 1.26 9.03
C ASN A 122 -9.05 1.78 10.37
N TYR A 123 -7.77 2.18 10.38
CA TYR A 123 -7.13 2.76 11.57
C TYR A 123 -7.36 4.27 11.73
N GLY A 124 -7.85 4.94 10.67
CA GLY A 124 -8.17 6.37 10.72
C GLY A 124 -6.93 7.24 10.94
N ALA A 125 -7.02 8.19 11.88
CA ALA A 125 -5.96 9.16 12.15
C ALA A 125 -4.65 8.54 12.67
N GLU A 126 -4.72 7.33 13.23
CA GLU A 126 -3.57 6.61 13.77
C GLU A 126 -2.81 5.76 12.73
N GLU A 127 -3.12 5.93 11.43
CA GLU A 127 -2.48 5.13 10.37
C GLU A 127 -0.95 5.22 10.43
N ASP A 128 -0.38 6.42 10.53
CA ASP A 128 1.08 6.62 10.51
C ASP A 128 1.78 6.08 11.76
N SER A 129 1.16 6.20 12.94
CA SER A 129 1.71 5.67 14.20
C SER A 129 1.74 4.14 14.17
N ILE A 130 0.67 3.52 13.64
CA ILE A 130 0.54 2.08 13.52
C ILE A 130 1.49 1.50 12.46
N ILE A 131 1.67 2.17 11.33
CA ILE A 131 2.67 1.77 10.33
C ILE A 131 4.08 1.85 10.91
N ARG A 132 4.41 2.93 11.63
CA ARG A 132 5.72 3.08 12.28
C ARG A 132 6.00 1.89 13.21
N ASP A 133 5.06 1.57 14.10
CA ASP A 133 5.24 0.52 15.10
C ASP A 133 5.37 -0.85 14.42
N ARG A 134 4.51 -1.13 13.42
CA ARG A 134 4.58 -2.38 12.67
C ARG A 134 5.86 -2.52 11.87
N PHE A 135 6.30 -1.42 11.24
CA PHE A 135 7.56 -1.33 10.50
C PHE A 135 8.73 -1.68 11.40
N VAL A 136 8.89 -0.97 12.53
CA VAL A 136 10.01 -1.20 13.48
C VAL A 136 10.04 -2.64 13.96
N VAL A 137 8.92 -3.17 14.45
CA VAL A 137 8.87 -4.53 14.99
C VAL A 137 9.06 -5.59 13.89
N GLY A 138 8.61 -5.30 12.66
CA GLY A 138 8.68 -6.20 11.50
C GLY A 138 10.04 -6.24 10.78
N LEU A 139 10.99 -5.35 11.09
CA LEU A 139 12.32 -5.36 10.48
C LEU A 139 13.09 -6.66 10.78
N THR A 140 13.86 -7.13 9.79
CA THR A 140 14.75 -8.29 9.90
C THR A 140 16.10 -7.95 10.53
N ASP A 141 16.61 -6.73 10.30
CA ASP A 141 17.88 -6.28 10.90
C ASP A 141 17.67 -5.86 12.36
N GLN A 142 18.16 -6.69 13.27
CA GLN A 142 18.03 -6.49 14.71
C GLN A 142 18.74 -5.22 15.20
N LYS A 143 19.91 -4.88 14.63
CA LYS A 143 20.66 -3.67 15.02
C LYS A 143 19.91 -2.40 14.62
N LEU A 144 19.29 -2.41 13.44
CA LEU A 144 18.44 -1.30 12.99
C LEU A 144 17.21 -1.17 13.89
N LYS A 145 16.56 -2.28 14.26
CA LYS A 145 15.40 -2.28 15.16
C LYS A 145 15.74 -1.65 16.50
N GLU A 146 16.83 -2.07 17.14
CA GLU A 146 17.32 -1.50 18.40
C GLU A 146 17.62 -0.02 18.27
N LYS A 147 18.33 0.39 17.20
CA LYS A 147 18.64 1.80 16.93
C LYS A 147 17.37 2.65 16.83
N LEU A 148 16.33 2.17 16.14
CA LEU A 148 15.07 2.88 15.99
C LEU A 148 14.33 3.00 17.33
N GLN A 149 14.32 1.95 18.15
CA GLN A 149 13.66 1.94 19.46
C GLN A 149 14.29 2.89 20.49
N LEU A 150 15.55 3.30 20.29
CA LEU A 150 16.22 4.29 21.14
C LEU A 150 15.84 5.75 20.82
N ILE A 151 15.14 6.00 19.72
CA ILE A 151 14.73 7.35 19.31
C ILE A 151 13.43 7.72 20.05
N HIS A 152 13.51 8.62 21.04
CA HIS A 152 12.36 9.04 21.85
C HIS A 152 11.17 9.54 21.01
N ASP A 153 11.40 10.50 20.11
CA ASP A 153 10.37 11.08 19.25
C ASP A 153 10.39 10.47 17.85
N LEU A 154 10.30 9.14 17.78
CA LEU A 154 10.30 8.42 16.52
C LEU A 154 8.98 8.67 15.77
N THR A 155 9.09 9.28 14.60
CA THR A 155 8.00 9.40 13.63
C THR A 155 8.19 8.41 12.50
N LEU A 156 7.12 8.07 11.77
CA LEU A 156 7.22 7.20 10.58
C LEU A 156 8.28 7.70 9.59
N ARG A 157 8.29 9.01 9.31
CA ARG A 157 9.30 9.65 8.46
C ARG A 157 10.72 9.40 8.95
N LYS A 158 11.00 9.69 10.23
CA LYS A 158 12.35 9.49 10.82
C LYS A 158 12.76 8.02 10.78
N ALA A 159 11.82 7.10 11.01
CA ALA A 159 12.08 5.66 10.94
C ALA A 159 12.52 5.23 9.55
N LEU A 160 11.81 5.68 8.51
CA LEU A 160 12.11 5.36 7.12
C LEU A 160 13.44 5.97 6.66
N GLU A 161 13.70 7.25 6.98
CA GLU A 161 14.97 7.91 6.67
C GLU A 161 16.16 7.17 7.30
N THR A 162 16.06 6.83 8.58
CA THR A 162 17.10 6.08 9.30
C THR A 162 17.31 4.69 8.72
N ALA A 163 16.23 3.99 8.38
CA ALA A 163 16.28 2.65 7.81
C ALA A 163 16.91 2.64 6.41
N ARG A 164 16.53 3.59 5.54
CA ARG A 164 17.12 3.75 4.20
C ARG A 164 18.62 4.05 4.25
N GLN A 165 19.03 4.95 5.15
CA GLN A 165 20.45 5.25 5.36
C GLN A 165 21.23 4.02 5.86
N HIS A 166 20.64 3.26 6.79
CA HIS A 166 21.25 2.04 7.30
C HIS A 166 21.42 0.97 6.21
N GLU A 167 20.39 0.76 5.38
CA GLU A 167 20.44 -0.16 4.24
C GLU A 167 21.54 0.25 3.24
N LEU A 168 21.62 1.55 2.90
CA LEU A 168 22.65 2.09 2.01
C LEU A 168 24.07 1.86 2.53
N ILE A 169 24.34 2.23 3.79
CA ILE A 169 25.66 2.06 4.42
C ILE A 169 26.03 0.57 4.46
N LYS A 170 25.09 -0.30 4.86
CA LYS A 170 25.31 -1.75 4.92
C LYS A 170 25.65 -2.33 3.55
N SER A 171 24.98 -1.86 2.50
CA SER A 171 25.27 -2.25 1.11
C SER A 171 26.68 -1.81 0.67
N GLN A 172 27.04 -0.56 0.92
CA GLN A 172 28.38 -0.02 0.62
C GLN A 172 29.49 -0.76 1.36
N MET A 173 29.30 -1.04 2.65
CA MET A 173 30.28 -1.79 3.45
C MET A 173 30.46 -3.22 2.94
N LYS A 174 29.38 -3.88 2.51
CA LYS A 174 29.47 -5.22 1.88
C LYS A 174 30.24 -5.16 0.56
N ALA A 175 29.97 -4.18 -0.29
CA ALA A 175 30.67 -4.01 -1.56
C ALA A 175 32.17 -3.76 -1.33
N GLN A 176 32.54 -2.91 -0.37
CA GLN A 176 33.94 -2.66 -0.03
C GLN A 176 34.65 -3.93 0.48
N ALA A 177 33.99 -4.72 1.34
CA ALA A 177 34.56 -5.96 1.85
C ALA A 177 34.84 -6.99 0.73
N VAL A 178 34.00 -7.04 -0.30
CA VAL A 178 34.23 -7.90 -1.48
C VAL A 178 35.46 -7.44 -2.26
N VAL A 179 35.57 -6.13 -2.54
CA VAL A 179 36.74 -5.56 -3.23
C VAL A 179 38.05 -5.83 -2.47
N ASP A 180 38.02 -5.72 -1.14
CA ASP A 180 39.20 -5.99 -0.30
C ASP A 180 39.61 -7.46 -0.33
N LEU A 181 38.65 -8.38 -0.41
CA LEU A 181 38.90 -9.83 -0.53
C LEU A 181 39.47 -10.20 -1.89
N GLU A 182 38.94 -9.63 -2.97
CA GLU A 182 39.44 -9.82 -4.34
C GLU A 182 40.88 -9.32 -4.49
N SER A 183 41.17 -8.14 -3.92
CA SER A 183 42.52 -7.55 -3.90
C SER A 183 43.54 -8.44 -3.17
N LYS A 184 43.14 -9.07 -2.06
CA LYS A 184 43.97 -10.03 -1.31
C LYS A 184 44.19 -11.35 -2.05
N ASN A 185 43.21 -11.82 -2.83
CA ASN A 185 43.36 -13.03 -3.62
C ASN A 185 44.26 -12.81 -4.85
N ASN A 186 44.13 -11.66 -5.51
CA ASN A 186 44.95 -11.35 -6.70
C ASN A 186 46.44 -11.14 -6.34
N SER A 187 46.72 -10.53 -5.18
CA SER A 187 48.09 -10.40 -4.66
C SER A 187 48.73 -11.74 -4.29
N LYS A 188 47.97 -12.72 -3.79
CA LYS A 188 48.44 -14.10 -3.58
C LYS A 188 48.69 -14.86 -4.87
N ALA A 189 47.86 -14.67 -5.90
CA ALA A 189 48.02 -15.30 -7.20
C ALA A 189 49.28 -14.81 -7.96
N SER A 190 49.65 -13.54 -7.79
CA SER A 190 50.88 -12.96 -8.38
C SER A 190 52.18 -13.44 -7.69
N SER A 191 52.08 -13.98 -6.47
CA SER A 191 53.23 -14.48 -5.69
C SER A 191 53.69 -15.91 -6.07
N TYR A 192 52.99 -16.61 -6.98
CA TYR A 192 53.43 -17.94 -7.39
C TYR A 192 54.71 -17.85 -8.25
N PRO A 193 55.80 -18.54 -7.88
CA PRO A 193 57.04 -18.49 -8.65
C PRO A 193 56.81 -19.00 -10.07
N LYS A 194 57.26 -18.23 -11.08
CA LYS A 194 57.28 -18.74 -12.47
C LYS A 194 58.08 -20.05 -12.50
N PRO A 195 57.55 -21.13 -13.13
CA PRO A 195 58.28 -22.38 -13.22
C PRO A 195 59.63 -22.13 -13.89
N ARG A 196 60.71 -22.59 -13.25
CA ARG A 196 62.06 -22.48 -13.81
C ARG A 196 62.08 -23.12 -15.21
N PRO A 197 62.67 -22.47 -16.22
CA PRO A 197 62.89 -23.11 -17.50
C PRO A 197 63.75 -24.35 -17.25
N GLY A 198 63.20 -25.53 -17.57
CA GLY A 198 63.95 -26.78 -17.52
C GLY A 198 65.10 -26.71 -18.51
N SER A 199 66.31 -26.94 -18.03
CA SER A 199 67.51 -27.08 -18.83
C SER A 199 67.47 -28.44 -19.56
N SER A 200 67.39 -28.43 -20.88
CA SER A 200 67.78 -29.52 -21.78
C SER A 200 68.15 -28.94 -23.13
#